data_AF-A0A0Q5N0Q3-F1
#
_entry.id   AF-A0A0Q5N0Q3-F1
#
_cell.length_a   1.000
_cell.length_b   1.000
_cell.length_c   1.000
_cell.angle_alpha   90.00
_cell.angle_beta   90.00
_cell.angle_gamma   90.00
#
_symmetry.space_group_name_H-M   'P 1'
#
loop_
_entity.id
_entity.type
_entity.pdbx_description
1 polymer ?
#
loop_
_entity_poly.entity_id
_entity_poly.type
_entity_poly.pdbx_seq_one_letter_code
_entity_poly.pdbx_strand_id
1 'polypeptide(L)' 'MKIEEAFEIVLPDIKMIVTSHLIGGSEIYRIEFSDGRPPLNVTEANGYRPFWTSVPQGRQIEAEFFGKKIAEHLKNK' A
#
# COMPACT_ATOMS: atom_id res chain seq x y z
N MET A 1 -12.84 0.92 -12.37
CA MET A 1 -11.94 0.60 -11.25
C MET A 1 -12.48 -0.66 -10.60
N LYS A 2 -11.76 -1.78 -10.72
CA LYS A 2 -12.17 -3.07 -10.15
C LYS A 2 -11.33 -3.24 -8.87
N ILE A 3 -12.00 -3.35 -7.73
CA ILE A 3 -11.36 -3.69 -6.45
C ILE A 3 -11.11 -5.19 -6.53
N GLU A 4 -9.85 -5.60 -6.50
CA GLU A 4 -9.51 -7.02 -6.71
C GLU A 4 -9.53 -7.78 -5.39
N GLU A 5 -8.90 -7.26 -4.33
CA GLU A 5 -8.95 -7.85 -2.98
C GLU A 5 -8.85 -6.79 -1.88
N ALA A 6 -9.48 -7.06 -0.73
CA ALA A 6 -9.38 -6.24 0.48
C ALA A 6 -8.88 -7.11 1.65
N PHE A 7 -7.95 -6.58 2.43
CA PHE A 7 -7.41 -7.26 3.61
C PHE A 7 -7.04 -6.25 4.70
N GLU A 8 -6.93 -6.75 5.94
CA GLU A 8 -6.58 -5.95 7.11
C GLU A 8 -5.14 -6.25 7.54
N ILE A 9 -4.38 -5.20 7.85
CA ILE A 9 -3.10 -5.29 8.55
C ILE A 9 -3.23 -4.56 9.88
N VAL A 10 -2.96 -5.27 10.98
CA VAL A 10 -2.96 -4.72 12.33
C VAL A 10 -1.51 -4.54 12.79
N LEU A 11 -1.13 -3.29 13.07
CA LEU A 11 0.12 -2.92 13.74
C LEU A 11 -0.18 -2.58 15.21
N PRO A 12 0.84 -2.54 16.10
CA PRO A 12 0.62 -2.27 17.53
C PRO A 12 -0.19 -1.00 17.80
N ASP A 13 0.05 0.07 17.04
CA ASP A 13 -0.54 1.37 17.27
C ASP A 13 -1.64 1.74 16.26
N ILE A 14 -1.82 0.95 15.19
CA ILE A 14 -2.72 1.31 14.10
C ILE A 14 -3.26 0.10 13.32
N LYS A 15 -4.52 0.20 12.89
CA LYS A 15 -5.12 -0.75 11.94
C LYS A 15 -5.22 -0.12 10.56
N MET A 16 -5.00 -0.94 9.54
CA MET A 16 -5.03 -0.54 8.14
C MET A 16 -5.93 -1.46 7.35
N ILE A 17 -6.85 -0.87 6.59
CA ILE A 17 -7.61 -1.58 5.56
C ILE A 17 -6.92 -1.31 4.24
N VAL A 18 -6.48 -2.37 3.57
CA VAL A 18 -5.77 -2.29 2.28
C VAL A 18 -6.69 -2.84 1.20
N THR A 19 -6.80 -2.09 0.09
CA THR A 19 -7.53 -2.52 -1.11
C THR A 19 -6.62 -2.45 -2.32
N SER A 20 -6.58 -3.51 -3.14
CA SER A 20 -5.81 -3.53 -4.39
C SER A 20 -6.66 -3.14 -5.60
N HIS A 21 -6.04 -2.40 -6.52
CA HIS A 21 -6.64 -1.94 -7.76
C HIS A 21 -5.62 -2.05 -8.91
N LEU A 22 -6.00 -2.69 -10.01
CA LEU A 22 -5.19 -2.72 -11.22
C LEU A 22 -5.51 -1.50 -12.11
N ILE A 23 -4.53 -0.61 -12.29
CA ILE A 23 -4.68 0.61 -13.10
C ILE A 23 -3.52 0.69 -14.10
N GLY A 24 -3.84 0.64 -15.39
CA GLY A 24 -2.83 0.78 -16.47
C GLY A 24 -1.75 -0.31 -16.45
N GLY A 25 -2.03 -1.49 -15.91
CA GLY A 25 -1.06 -2.58 -15.74
C GLY A 25 -0.20 -2.47 -14.48
N SER A 26 -0.37 -1.42 -13.67
CA SER A 26 0.25 -1.29 -12.36
C SER A 26 -0.75 -1.63 -11.26
N GLU A 27 -0.31 -2.41 -10.28
CA GLU A 27 -1.09 -2.69 -9.09
C GLU A 27 -0.91 -1.56 -8.07
N ILE A 28 -2.01 -0.95 -7.67
CA ILE A 28 -2.06 0.15 -6.70
C ILE A 28 -2.81 -0.31 -5.48
N TYR A 29 -2.19 -0.14 -4.32
CA TYR A 29 -2.76 -0.45 -3.02
C TYR A 29 -3.20 0.84 -2.35
N ARG A 30 -4.49 0.97 -2.08
CA ARG A 30 -5.03 2.05 -1.26
C ARG A 30 -5.10 1.60 0.19
N ILE A 31 -4.49 2.38 1.07
CA ILE A 31 -4.41 2.14 2.51
C ILE A 31 -5.30 3.16 3.21
N GLU A 32 -6.28 2.66 3.95
CA GLU A 32 -7.11 3.45 4.85
C GLU A 32 -6.68 3.19 6.29
N PHE A 33 -6.43 4.27 7.03
CA PHE A 33 -5.84 4.23 8.36
C PHE A 33 -6.92 4.46 9.43
N SER A 34 -6.91 3.64 10.49
CA SER A 34 -7.88 3.76 11.58
C SER A 34 -7.73 5.03 12.43
N ASP A 35 -6.61 5.74 12.31
CA ASP A 35 -6.31 6.98 13.05
C ASP A 35 -6.85 8.25 12.37
N GLY A 36 -7.53 8.10 11.22
CA GLY A 36 -8.15 9.21 10.50
C GLY A 36 -7.20 10.06 9.65
N ARG A 37 -5.92 9.69 9.52
CA ARG A 37 -5.01 10.37 8.60
C ARG A 37 -5.46 10.17 7.13
N PRO A 38 -5.05 11.04 6.19
CA PRO A 38 -5.39 10.87 4.78
C PRO A 38 -4.95 9.50 4.24
N PRO A 39 -5.79 8.83 3.42
CA PRO A 39 -5.43 7.58 2.78
C PRO A 39 -4.12 7.69 1.99
N LEU A 40 -3.41 6.58 1.90
CA LEU A 40 -2.16 6.50 1.16
C LEU A 40 -2.34 5.48 0.04
N ASN A 41 -2.15 5.91 -1.21
CA ASN A 41 -2.02 4.95 -2.31
C ASN A 41 -0.54 4.68 -2.53
N VAL A 42 -0.19 3.40 -2.61
CA VAL A 42 1.18 2.95 -2.87
C VAL A 42 1.21 1.97 -4.02
N THR A 43 2.35 1.91 -4.69
CA THR A 43 2.63 0.89 -5.71
C THR A 43 4.09 0.47 -5.60
N GLU A 44 4.38 -0.77 -5.97
CA GLU A 44 5.76 -1.22 -6.12
C GLU A 44 6.27 -0.84 -7.51
N ALA A 45 7.36 -0.09 -7.54
CA ALA A 45 8.02 0.35 -8.77
C ALA A 45 9.38 -0.34 -8.92
N ASN A 46 9.74 -0.62 -10.18
CA ASN A 46 11.02 -1.18 -10.54
C ASN A 46 11.99 -0.06 -10.95
N GLY A 47 12.89 0.31 -10.05
CA GLY A 47 14.03 1.19 -10.33
C GLY A 47 15.32 0.37 -10.48
N TYR A 48 16.45 0.91 -10.00
CA TYR A 48 17.69 0.14 -9.82
C TYR A 48 17.48 -1.10 -8.90
N ARG A 49 16.58 -0.95 -7.93
CA ARG A 49 16.02 -2.03 -7.11
C ARG A 49 14.51 -1.80 -6.96
N PRO A 50 13.71 -2.84 -6.65
CA PRO A 50 12.32 -2.65 -6.28
C PRO A 50 12.19 -1.70 -5.10
N PHE A 51 11.23 -0.77 -5.20
CA PHE A 51 10.92 0.18 -4.13
C PHE A 51 9.44 0.51 -4.14
N TRP A 52 8.92 0.92 -2.98
CA TRP A 52 7.54 1.34 -2.83
C TRP A 52 7.46 2.86 -2.91
N THR A 53 6.45 3.38 -3.60
CA THR A 53 6.26 4.83 -3.77
C THR A 53 4.79 5.21 -3.66
N SER A 54 4.53 6.49 -3.32
CA SER A 54 3.16 7.00 -3.18
C SER A 54 2.62 7.56 -4.50
N VAL A 55 1.31 7.44 -4.69
CA VAL A 55 0.61 8.01 -5.86
C VAL A 55 -0.59 8.85 -5.39
N PRO A 56 -0.55 10.20 -5.55
CA PRO A 56 0.56 11.03 -6.02
C PRO A 56 1.80 10.98 -5.12
N GLN A 57 2.93 11.45 -5.65
CA GLN A 57 4.21 11.52 -4.93
C GLN A 57 4.14 12.52 -3.75
N GLY A 58 5.05 12.35 -2.78
CA GLY A 58 5.20 13.25 -1.63
C GLY A 58 5.18 12.56 -0.27
N ARG A 59 4.79 11.27 -0.21
CA ARG A 59 4.73 10.47 1.02
C ARG A 59 5.67 9.26 0.96
N GLN A 60 6.88 9.45 0.41
CA GLN A 60 7.83 8.37 0.10
C GLN A 60 8.23 7.54 1.33
N ILE A 61 8.49 8.19 2.48
CA ILE A 61 8.86 7.49 3.72
C ILE A 61 7.73 6.55 4.18
N GLU A 62 6.48 7.05 4.17
CA GLU A 62 5.32 6.23 4.51
C GLU A 62 5.09 5.13 3.48
N ALA A 63 5.25 5.42 2.19
CA ALA A 63 5.09 4.44 1.13
C ALA A 63 6.08 3.28 1.27
N GLU A 64 7.35 3.57 1.58
CA GLU A 64 8.33 2.52 1.84
C GLU A 64 8.01 1.70 3.08
N PHE A 65 7.56 2.33 4.16
CA PHE A 65 7.23 1.63 5.39
C PHE A 65 6.01 0.71 5.19
N PHE A 66 4.89 1.27 4.76
CA PHE A 66 3.64 0.52 4.63
C PHE A 66 3.63 -0.43 3.45
N GLY A 67 4.30 -0.09 2.35
CA GLY A 67 4.47 -0.97 1.21
C GLY A 67 5.21 -2.26 1.56
N LYS A 68 6.25 -2.18 2.40
CA LYS A 68 6.92 -3.38 2.93
C LYS A 68 5.97 -4.25 3.76
N LYS A 69 5.06 -3.66 4.55
CA LYS A 69 4.06 -4.40 5.33
C LYS A 69 3.02 -5.09 4.46
N ILE A 70 2.62 -4.47 3.36
CA ILE A 70 1.80 -5.09 2.34
C ILE A 70 2.54 -6.28 1.71
N ALA A 71 3.79 -6.10 1.29
CA ALA A 71 4.60 -7.17 0.71
C ALA A 71 4.82 -8.35 1.67
N GLU A 72 5.06 -8.07 2.96
CA GLU A 72 5.17 -9.08 4.01
C GLU A 72 3.86 -9.87 4.17
N HIS A 73 2.71 -9.19 4.19
CA HIS A 73 1.40 -9.83 4.30
C HIS A 73 1.12 -10.75 3.09
N LEU A 74 1.34 -10.26 1.87
CA LEU A 74 1.08 -11.00 0.64
C LEU A 74 1.99 -12.23 0.48
N LYS A 75 3.23 -12.20 0.99
CA LYS A 75 4.13 -13.36 0.98
C LYS A 75 3.73 -14.46 1.96
N ASN A 76 3.00 -14.12 3.00
CA ASN A 76 2.58 -15.04 4.06
C ASN A 76 1.16 -15.59 3.86
N LYS A 77 0.48 -15.18 2.78
CA LYS A 77 -0.81 -15.70 2.32
C LYS A 77 -0.58 -16.91 1.42
#